data_AF-A0A8T4WKB2-F1
#
_entry.id   AF-A0A8T4WKB2-F1
#
_cell.length_a   1.000
_cell.length_b   1.000
_cell.length_c   1.000
_cell.angle_alpha   90.00
_cell.angle_beta   90.00
_cell.angle_gamma   90.00
#
_symmetry.space_group_name_H-M   'P 1'
#
loop_
_entity.id
_entity.type
_entity.pdbx_description
1 polymer ?
#
loop_
_entity_poly.entity_id
_entity_poly.type
_entity_poly.pdbx_seq_one_letter_code
_entity_poly.pdbx_strand_id
1 'polypeptide(L)'
;MLPQIRWFQQLASFSKKHCSFLIPHSERTKNRLLSFWDEDYDEAVHFTGLHVSKEAVLALAYTVFLSSFLVLFSIDLGILLLYYFLGVPFDVVTIVFMVLATILIPFLLMQLVVSYPKTLVTYAQIHSLGDIPEVLSYLVMSLKLTPNLEQSLSFTAKESSNSLIWDLRKLIWDINIRVHYGVNDAISKFASRWGRYSESFKRSLHLIRSSVDE
;
A
#
# COMPACT_ATOMS: atom_id res chain seq x y z
N MET A 1 6.14 10.49 -1.84
CA MET A 1 5.17 9.39 -2.10
C MET A 1 3.77 9.60 -1.48
N LEU A 2 3.64 10.21 -0.29
CA LEU A 2 2.36 10.38 0.42
C LEU A 2 1.20 11.12 -0.32
N PRO A 3 1.41 12.14 -1.19
CA PRO A 3 0.27 12.89 -1.75
C PRO A 3 -0.53 12.11 -2.80
N GLN A 4 0.12 11.23 -3.59
CA GLN A 4 -0.56 10.37 -4.57
C GLN A 4 -1.34 9.21 -3.94
N ILE A 5 -1.21 8.96 -2.64
CA ILE A 5 -1.87 7.85 -1.95
C ILE A 5 -3.10 8.31 -1.16
N ARG A 6 -3.15 9.61 -0.82
CA ARG A 6 -4.26 10.22 -0.06
C ARG A 6 -5.61 10.14 -0.75
N TRP A 7 -5.67 10.33 -2.07
CA TRP A 7 -6.94 10.28 -2.80
C TRP A 7 -7.56 8.87 -2.74
N PHE A 8 -6.74 7.82 -2.88
CA PHE A 8 -7.19 6.43 -2.76
C PHE A 8 -7.64 6.11 -1.33
N GLN A 9 -6.92 6.59 -0.30
CA GLN A 9 -7.31 6.44 1.10
C GLN A 9 -8.63 7.17 1.44
N GLN A 10 -8.82 8.37 0.91
CA GLN A 10 -10.04 9.13 1.07
C GLN A 10 -11.22 8.46 0.38
N LEU A 11 -11.02 7.94 -0.83
CA LEU A 11 -12.05 7.16 -1.53
C LEU A 11 -12.35 5.84 -0.81
N ALA A 12 -11.34 5.17 -0.24
CA ALA A 12 -11.50 3.93 0.51
C ALA A 12 -12.31 4.13 1.79
N SER A 13 -11.96 5.17 2.56
CA SER A 13 -12.68 5.53 3.78
C SER A 13 -14.08 6.10 3.49
N PHE A 14 -14.24 6.87 2.42
CA PHE A 14 -15.54 7.36 1.96
C PHE A 14 -16.45 6.21 1.52
N SER A 15 -15.94 5.29 0.70
CA SER A 15 -16.67 4.10 0.26
C SER A 15 -17.04 3.20 1.44
N LYS A 16 -16.12 2.96 2.39
CA LYS A 16 -16.43 2.23 3.64
C LYS A 16 -17.53 2.91 4.45
N LYS A 17 -17.56 4.25 4.49
CA LYS A 17 -18.55 5.02 5.26
C LYS A 17 -19.93 5.07 4.58
N HIS A 18 -19.98 5.15 3.26
CA HIS A 18 -21.23 5.28 2.49
C HIS A 18 -21.82 3.94 2.03
N CYS A 19 -21.00 2.90 1.91
CA CYS A 19 -21.37 1.59 1.36
C CYS A 19 -20.93 0.43 2.25
N SER A 20 -20.93 0.60 3.58
CA SER A 20 -20.78 -0.52 4.51
C SER A 20 -21.89 -1.58 4.35
N PHE A 21 -23.04 -1.17 3.80
CA PHE A 21 -24.18 -2.02 3.48
C PHE A 21 -23.94 -3.00 2.31
N LEU A 22 -22.98 -2.71 1.42
CA LEU A 22 -22.69 -3.55 0.25
C LEU A 22 -21.75 -4.73 0.55
N ILE A 23 -21.18 -4.79 1.76
CA ILE A 23 -20.29 -5.86 2.17
C ILE A 23 -21.15 -7.05 2.63
N PRO A 24 -20.98 -8.26 2.05
CA PRO A 24 -21.74 -9.42 2.49
C PRO A 24 -21.47 -9.69 3.97
N HIS A 25 -22.52 -9.62 4.79
CA HIS A 25 -22.49 -9.85 6.25
C HIS A 25 -22.17 -11.32 6.65
N SER A 26 -21.97 -12.21 5.68
CA SER A 26 -21.62 -13.61 5.89
C SER A 26 -20.12 -13.77 6.14
N GLU A 27 -19.76 -14.07 7.39
CA GLU A 27 -18.40 -14.42 7.86
C GLU A 27 -17.67 -15.43 6.94
N ARG A 28 -18.40 -16.40 6.36
CA ARG A 28 -17.82 -17.40 5.44
C ARG A 28 -17.34 -16.81 4.11
N THR A 29 -18.05 -15.82 3.58
CA THR A 29 -17.74 -15.18 2.30
C THR A 29 -16.61 -14.17 2.49
N LYS A 30 -16.62 -13.48 3.63
CA LYS A 30 -15.56 -12.58 4.07
C LYS A 30 -14.22 -13.33 4.19
N ASN A 31 -14.20 -14.50 4.84
CA ASN A 31 -12.98 -15.27 5.02
C ASN A 31 -12.43 -15.87 3.71
N ARG A 32 -13.28 -16.26 2.76
CA ARG A 32 -12.83 -16.68 1.41
C ARG A 32 -12.29 -15.53 0.54
N LEU A 33 -12.82 -14.32 0.72
CA LEU A 33 -12.32 -13.13 0.01
C LEU A 33 -11.05 -12.58 0.66
N LEU A 34 -10.93 -12.67 1.98
CA LEU A 34 -9.72 -12.28 2.71
C LEU A 34 -8.56 -13.25 2.46
N SER A 35 -8.82 -14.54 2.19
CA SER A 35 -7.77 -15.49 1.80
C SER A 35 -7.14 -15.19 0.44
N PHE A 36 -7.72 -14.28 -0.37
CA PHE A 36 -7.11 -13.79 -1.60
C PHE A 36 -5.95 -12.81 -1.36
N TRP A 37 -5.88 -12.20 -0.16
CA TRP A 37 -4.77 -11.36 0.27
C TRP A 37 -3.91 -12.11 1.27
N ASP A 38 -2.67 -12.38 0.88
CA ASP A 38 -1.66 -13.06 1.69
C ASP A 38 -1.39 -12.34 3.02
N GLU A 39 -0.85 -13.06 4.00
CA GLU A 39 -0.50 -12.53 5.33
C GLU A 39 0.57 -11.42 5.21
N ASP A 40 1.41 -11.52 4.19
CA ASP A 40 2.40 -10.51 3.78
C ASP A 40 1.78 -9.14 3.41
N TYR A 41 0.52 -9.10 2.98
CA TYR A 41 -0.15 -7.85 2.58
C TYR A 41 -0.42 -6.93 3.78
N ASP A 42 -0.89 -7.46 4.91
CA ASP A 42 -1.17 -6.62 6.09
C ASP A 42 0.11 -6.01 6.66
N GLU A 43 1.20 -6.78 6.64
CA GLU A 43 2.49 -6.31 7.11
C GLU A 43 3.12 -5.28 6.18
N ALA A 44 2.98 -5.47 4.88
CA ALA A 44 3.51 -4.54 3.89
C ALA A 44 2.67 -3.23 3.82
N VAL A 45 1.37 -3.30 4.11
CA VAL A 45 0.52 -2.12 4.33
C VAL A 45 0.91 -1.38 5.61
N HIS A 46 1.21 -2.10 6.70
CA HIS A 46 1.70 -1.51 7.95
C HIS A 46 3.07 -0.84 7.76
N PHE A 47 3.97 -1.47 7.00
CA PHE A 47 5.29 -0.94 6.66
C PHE A 47 5.22 0.36 5.85
N THR A 48 4.29 0.45 4.89
CA THR A 48 4.11 1.64 4.06
C THR A 48 3.31 2.76 4.74
N GLY A 49 2.81 2.55 5.96
CA GLY A 49 1.99 3.50 6.69
C GLY A 49 0.62 3.75 6.04
N LEU A 50 0.19 2.86 5.13
CA LEU A 50 -1.13 2.95 4.51
C LEU A 50 -2.20 2.50 5.51
N HIS A 51 -3.07 3.42 5.96
CA HIS A 51 -4.23 3.07 6.79
C HIS A 51 -5.40 2.52 5.94
N VAL A 52 -5.14 1.50 5.12
CA VAL A 52 -6.16 0.91 4.24
C VAL A 52 -6.42 -0.54 4.64
N SER A 53 -7.51 -0.77 5.38
CA SER A 53 -7.96 -2.12 5.72
C SER A 53 -8.39 -2.90 4.47
N LYS A 54 -8.13 -4.22 4.42
CA LYS A 54 -8.61 -5.13 3.36
C LYS A 54 -10.10 -4.94 3.04
N GLU A 55 -10.91 -4.72 4.08
CA GLU A 55 -12.36 -4.45 3.98
C GLU A 55 -12.68 -3.16 3.21
N ALA A 56 -11.87 -2.11 3.37
CA ALA A 56 -12.08 -0.83 2.71
C ALA A 56 -11.75 -0.90 1.21
N VAL A 57 -10.74 -1.69 0.83
CA VAL A 57 -10.41 -1.96 -0.58
C VAL A 57 -11.54 -2.73 -1.26
N LEU A 58 -12.07 -3.76 -0.59
CA LEU A 58 -13.21 -4.53 -1.09
C LEU A 58 -14.46 -3.67 -1.25
N ALA A 59 -14.80 -2.86 -0.24
CA ALA A 59 -15.91 -1.93 -0.33
C ALA A 59 -15.75 -0.98 -1.52
N LEU A 60 -14.54 -0.44 -1.72
CA LEU A 60 -14.23 0.40 -2.88
C LEU A 60 -14.48 -0.33 -4.19
N ALA A 61 -13.94 -1.53 -4.34
CA ALA A 61 -14.08 -2.33 -5.55
C ALA A 61 -15.56 -2.57 -5.90
N TYR A 62 -16.38 -2.93 -4.92
CA TYR A 62 -17.82 -3.12 -5.12
C TYR A 62 -18.56 -1.82 -5.45
N THR A 63 -18.21 -0.70 -4.80
CA THR A 63 -18.81 0.60 -5.15
C THR A 63 -18.47 1.06 -6.56
N VAL A 64 -17.22 0.86 -6.98
CA VAL A 64 -16.77 1.19 -8.35
C VAL A 64 -17.46 0.28 -9.36
N PHE A 65 -17.59 -1.01 -9.06
CA PHE A 65 -18.35 -1.93 -9.89
C PHE A 65 -19.81 -1.47 -10.07
N LEU A 66 -20.52 -1.21 -8.95
CA LEU A 66 -21.95 -0.89 -8.99
C LEU A 66 -22.20 0.47 -9.65
N SER A 67 -21.39 1.48 -9.36
CA SER A 67 -21.48 2.80 -10.00
C SER A 67 -21.16 2.74 -11.50
N SER A 68 -20.10 2.05 -11.90
CA SER A 68 -19.75 1.90 -13.31
C SER A 68 -20.83 1.14 -14.07
N PHE A 69 -21.41 0.09 -13.46
CA PHE A 69 -22.49 -0.66 -14.06
C PHE A 69 -23.74 0.21 -14.24
N LEU A 70 -24.13 1.00 -13.23
CA LEU A 70 -25.32 1.84 -13.29
C LEU A 70 -25.18 2.98 -14.31
N VAL A 71 -23.98 3.56 -14.46
CA VAL A 71 -23.68 4.57 -15.48
C VAL A 71 -23.77 3.97 -16.89
N LEU A 72 -23.11 2.84 -17.15
CA LEU A 72 -23.16 2.18 -18.46
C LEU A 72 -24.58 1.73 -18.80
N PHE A 73 -25.30 1.14 -17.84
CA PHE A 73 -26.70 0.76 -18.03
C PHE A 73 -27.61 1.97 -18.35
N SER A 74 -27.35 3.14 -17.74
CA SER A 74 -28.09 4.37 -18.06
C SER A 74 -27.78 4.89 -19.46
N ILE A 75 -26.52 4.78 -19.91
CA ILE A 75 -26.11 5.15 -21.27
C ILE A 75 -26.78 4.23 -22.30
N ASP A 76 -26.74 2.92 -22.05
CA ASP A 76 -27.39 1.89 -22.84
C ASP A 76 -28.90 2.15 -23.01
N LEU A 77 -29.59 2.45 -21.91
CA LEU A 77 -31.02 2.77 -21.92
C LEU A 77 -31.30 4.06 -22.70
N GLY A 78 -30.43 5.07 -22.58
CA GLY A 78 -30.52 6.31 -23.36
C GLY A 78 -30.36 6.09 -24.87
N ILE A 79 -29.41 5.25 -25.28
CA ILE A 79 -29.18 4.89 -26.68
C ILE A 79 -30.41 4.15 -27.24
N LEU A 80 -30.95 3.18 -26.51
CA LEU A 80 -32.14 2.43 -26.91
C LEU A 80 -33.37 3.34 -27.07
N LEU A 81 -33.58 4.27 -26.15
CA LEU A 81 -34.70 5.22 -26.19
C LEU A 81 -34.58 6.18 -27.39
N LEU A 82 -33.37 6.69 -27.66
CA LEU A 82 -33.10 7.54 -28.81
C LEU A 82 -33.38 6.82 -30.14
N TYR A 83 -32.94 5.56 -30.25
CA TYR A 83 -33.16 4.74 -31.45
C TYR A 83 -34.64 4.43 -31.67
N TYR A 84 -35.37 4.12 -30.59
CA TYR A 84 -36.82 3.93 -30.62
C TYR A 84 -37.55 5.19 -31.11
N PHE A 85 -37.14 6.38 -30.64
CA PHE A 85 -37.73 7.66 -31.05
C PHE A 85 -37.45 8.00 -32.52
N LEU A 86 -36.27 7.61 -33.05
CA LEU A 86 -35.87 7.86 -34.43
C LEU A 86 -36.46 6.86 -35.45
N GLY A 87 -37.03 5.75 -34.99
CA GLY A 87 -37.68 4.73 -35.84
C GLY A 87 -36.72 3.93 -36.73
N VAL A 88 -35.44 3.88 -36.39
CA VAL A 88 -34.41 3.16 -37.15
C VAL A 88 -34.39 1.68 -36.70
N PRO A 89 -34.28 0.69 -37.61
CA PRO A 89 -34.23 -0.72 -37.24
C PRO A 89 -32.94 -1.07 -36.47
N PHE A 90 -33.08 -1.84 -35.40
CA PHE A 90 -31.94 -2.29 -34.59
C PHE A 90 -31.11 -3.34 -35.33
N ASP A 91 -29.80 -3.09 -35.41
CA ASP A 91 -28.84 -4.12 -35.79
C ASP A 91 -28.52 -5.00 -34.56
N VAL A 92 -28.58 -6.31 -34.72
CA VAL A 92 -28.35 -7.28 -33.62
C VAL A 92 -26.91 -7.17 -33.11
N VAL A 93 -25.98 -6.82 -33.98
CA VAL A 93 -24.55 -6.67 -33.65
C VAL A 93 -24.33 -5.58 -32.60
N THR A 94 -25.02 -4.44 -32.70
CA THR A 94 -24.82 -3.31 -31.78
C THR A 94 -25.33 -3.64 -30.37
N ILE A 95 -26.45 -4.35 -30.25
CA ILE A 95 -27.00 -4.80 -28.97
C ILE A 95 -26.03 -5.75 -28.26
N VAL A 96 -25.46 -6.71 -29.01
CA VAL A 96 -24.50 -7.67 -28.45
C VAL A 96 -23.24 -6.97 -27.92
N PHE A 97 -22.67 -6.03 -28.68
CA PHE A 97 -21.51 -5.26 -28.22
C PHE A 97 -21.82 -4.39 -27.00
N MET A 98 -23.01 -3.81 -26.94
CA MET A 98 -23.44 -2.96 -25.83
C MET A 98 -23.56 -3.76 -24.53
N VAL A 99 -24.26 -4.90 -24.56
CA VAL A 99 -24.38 -5.80 -23.41
C VAL A 99 -23.02 -6.34 -22.97
N LEU A 100 -22.16 -6.72 -23.93
CA LEU A 100 -20.83 -7.21 -23.64
C LEU A 100 -19.98 -6.14 -22.93
N ALA A 101 -20.00 -4.90 -23.43
CA ALA A 101 -19.26 -3.79 -22.83
C ALA A 101 -19.73 -3.49 -21.40
N THR A 102 -21.04 -3.51 -21.17
CA THR A 102 -21.64 -3.24 -19.85
C THR A 102 -21.30 -4.28 -18.79
N ILE A 103 -20.98 -5.52 -19.19
CA ILE A 103 -20.49 -6.55 -18.25
C ILE A 103 -18.97 -6.50 -18.12
N LEU A 104 -18.25 -6.38 -19.24
CA LEU A 104 -16.80 -6.51 -19.28
C LEU A 104 -16.08 -5.34 -18.59
N ILE A 105 -16.54 -4.10 -18.82
CA ILE A 105 -15.88 -2.89 -18.32
C ILE A 105 -15.92 -2.80 -16.79
N PRO A 106 -17.08 -2.95 -16.11
CA PRO A 106 -17.13 -2.90 -14.65
C PRO A 106 -16.31 -4.02 -13.99
N PHE A 107 -16.31 -5.21 -14.59
CA PHE A 107 -15.51 -6.33 -14.10
C PHE A 107 -14.01 -6.04 -14.16
N LEU A 108 -13.54 -5.47 -15.27
CA LEU A 108 -12.13 -5.11 -15.45
C LEU A 108 -11.69 -4.01 -14.47
N LEU A 109 -12.55 -3.01 -14.24
CA LEU A 109 -12.32 -1.96 -13.24
C LEU A 109 -12.23 -2.52 -11.82
N MET A 110 -13.10 -3.47 -11.46
CA MET A 110 -13.04 -4.13 -10.16
C MET A 110 -11.68 -4.82 -9.94
N GLN A 111 -11.20 -5.56 -10.95
CA GLN A 111 -9.92 -6.26 -10.87
C GLN A 111 -8.74 -5.30 -10.72
N LEU A 112 -8.77 -4.16 -11.42
CA LEU A 112 -7.76 -3.10 -11.29
C LEU A 112 -7.73 -2.53 -9.87
N VAL A 113 -8.89 -2.18 -9.30
CA VAL A 113 -8.99 -1.61 -7.94
C VAL A 113 -8.47 -2.59 -6.88
N VAL A 114 -8.78 -3.88 -7.01
CA VAL A 114 -8.32 -4.94 -6.10
C VAL A 114 -6.80 -5.14 -6.19
N SER A 115 -6.23 -5.06 -7.39
CA SER A 115 -4.80 -5.30 -7.63
C SER A 115 -3.92 -4.07 -7.32
N TYR A 116 -4.50 -2.87 -7.37
CA TYR A 116 -3.83 -1.59 -7.17
C TYR A 116 -3.02 -1.45 -5.87
N PRO A 117 -3.54 -1.82 -4.67
CA PRO A 117 -2.75 -1.65 -3.46
C PRO A 117 -1.53 -2.59 -3.41
N LYS A 118 -1.61 -3.78 -4.01
CA LYS A 118 -0.48 -4.72 -4.06
C LYS A 118 0.70 -4.12 -4.83
N THR A 119 0.43 -3.50 -5.98
CA THR A 119 1.47 -2.87 -6.80
C THR A 119 2.08 -1.64 -6.11
N LEU A 120 1.26 -0.83 -5.43
CA LEU A 120 1.75 0.31 -4.64
C LEU A 120 2.70 -0.12 -3.53
N VAL A 121 2.34 -1.17 -2.80
CA VAL A 121 3.14 -1.70 -1.70
C VAL A 121 4.49 -2.23 -2.20
N THR A 122 4.49 -3.02 -3.27
CA THR A 122 5.73 -3.51 -3.88
C THR A 122 6.62 -2.37 -4.38
N TYR A 123 6.04 -1.33 -4.98
CA TYR A 123 6.79 -0.17 -5.43
C TYR A 123 7.45 0.59 -4.27
N ALA A 124 6.71 0.81 -3.18
CA ALA A 124 7.25 1.45 -1.98
C ALA A 124 8.35 0.62 -1.31
N GLN A 125 8.22 -0.71 -1.30
CA GLN A 125 9.28 -1.62 -0.84
C GLN A 125 10.54 -1.51 -1.70
N ILE A 126 10.43 -1.63 -3.02
CA ILE A 126 11.57 -1.55 -3.94
C ILE A 126 12.29 -0.20 -3.79
N HIS A 127 11.54 0.90 -3.71
CA HIS A 127 12.13 2.22 -3.53
C HIS A 127 12.88 2.33 -2.20
N SER A 128 12.27 1.87 -1.11
CA SER A 128 12.90 1.89 0.21
C SER A 128 14.14 0.98 0.29
N LEU A 129 14.16 -0.13 -0.47
CA LEU A 129 15.33 -0.99 -0.61
C LEU A 129 16.46 -0.31 -1.40
N GLY A 130 16.11 0.50 -2.41
CA GLY A 130 17.06 1.31 -3.17
C GLY A 130 17.78 2.37 -2.31
N ASP A 131 17.13 2.84 -1.25
CA ASP A 131 17.69 3.85 -0.33
C ASP A 131 18.67 3.26 0.69
N ILE A 132 18.73 1.93 0.83
CA ILE A 132 19.57 1.25 1.85
C ILE A 132 21.06 1.61 1.74
N PRO A 133 21.71 1.53 0.56
CA PRO A 133 23.14 1.81 0.46
C PRO A 133 23.50 3.24 0.86
N GLU A 134 22.63 4.21 0.57
CA GLU A 134 22.80 5.61 0.96
C GLU A 134 22.78 5.76 2.49
N VAL A 135 21.74 5.22 3.15
CA VAL A 135 21.60 5.28 4.61
C VAL A 135 22.76 4.58 5.31
N LEU A 136 23.17 3.42 4.81
CA LEU A 136 24.31 2.68 5.35
C LEU A 136 25.62 3.46 5.20
N SER A 137 25.81 4.13 4.06
CA SER A 137 27.00 4.93 3.79
C SER A 137 27.12 6.10 4.76
N TYR A 138 26.02 6.84 4.99
CA TYR A 138 26.01 7.94 5.97
C TYR A 138 26.26 7.45 7.39
N LEU A 139 25.68 6.30 7.76
CA LEU A 139 25.84 5.72 9.09
C LEU A 139 27.29 5.31 9.36
N VAL A 140 27.91 4.59 8.41
CA VAL A 140 29.33 4.20 8.50
C VAL A 140 30.25 5.43 8.47
N MET A 141 29.95 6.42 7.62
CA MET A 141 30.73 7.67 7.56
C MET A 141 30.71 8.41 8.89
N SER A 142 29.55 8.51 9.54
CA SER A 142 29.45 9.15 10.86
C SER A 142 30.19 8.36 11.94
N LEU A 143 30.10 7.02 11.91
CA LEU A 143 30.81 6.16 12.87
C LEU A 143 32.34 6.31 12.78
N LYS A 144 32.87 6.57 11.58
CA LYS A 144 34.30 6.87 11.40
C LYS A 144 34.74 8.17 12.07
N LEU A 145 33.84 9.14 12.22
CA LEU A 145 34.13 10.40 12.90
C LEU A 145 33.96 10.28 14.41
N THR A 146 32.88 9.62 14.83
CA THR A 146 32.55 9.40 16.24
C THR A 146 32.03 7.97 16.40
N PRO A 147 32.72 7.09 17.15
CA PRO A 147 32.30 5.70 17.33
C PRO A 147 31.15 5.60 18.35
N ASN A 148 30.04 6.26 18.07
CA ASN A 148 28.82 6.24 18.89
C ASN A 148 27.61 6.00 17.99
N LEU A 149 26.97 4.84 18.15
CA LEU A 149 25.83 4.43 17.33
C LEU A 149 24.64 5.38 17.43
N GLU A 150 24.34 5.93 18.61
CA GLU A 150 23.21 6.84 18.82
C GLU A 150 23.41 8.16 18.08
N GLN A 151 24.63 8.70 18.17
CA GLN A 151 25.02 9.91 17.48
C GLN A 151 25.03 9.70 15.97
N SER A 152 25.54 8.57 15.50
CA SER A 152 25.57 8.25 14.07
C SER A 152 24.18 8.02 13.48
N LEU A 153 23.29 7.31 14.18
CA LEU A 153 21.89 7.19 13.81
C LEU A 153 21.23 8.57 13.71
N SER A 154 21.44 9.42 14.72
CA SER A 154 20.90 10.77 14.77
C SER A 154 21.43 11.67 13.65
N PHE A 155 22.69 11.50 13.25
CA PHE A 155 23.28 12.19 12.12
C PHE A 155 22.67 11.71 10.80
N THR A 156 22.65 10.40 10.55
CA THR A 156 22.07 9.82 9.34
C THR A 156 20.60 10.20 9.17
N ALA A 157 19.83 10.23 10.26
CA ALA A 157 18.43 10.61 10.22
C ALA A 157 18.18 12.08 9.82
N LYS A 158 19.19 12.95 9.97
CA LYS A 158 19.12 14.37 9.58
C LYS A 158 19.57 14.62 8.14
N GLU A 159 20.44 13.78 7.60
CA GLU A 159 21.15 14.03 6.35
C GLU A 159 20.31 13.74 5.08
N SER A 160 19.33 12.84 5.17
CA SER A 160 18.49 12.44 4.04
C SER A 160 17.00 12.49 4.39
N SER A 161 16.14 12.45 3.37
CA SER A 161 14.67 12.52 3.50
C SER A 161 13.95 11.32 2.86
N ASN A 162 14.69 10.22 2.70
CA ASN A 162 14.24 8.99 2.08
C ASN A 162 13.24 8.21 2.95
N SER A 163 12.57 7.22 2.35
CA SER A 163 11.54 6.41 3.04
C SER A 163 12.10 5.70 4.28
N LEU A 164 13.29 5.09 4.15
CA LEU A 164 14.01 4.41 5.23
C LEU A 164 14.42 5.36 6.38
N ILE A 165 14.67 6.65 6.09
CA ILE A 165 15.05 7.64 7.10
C ILE A 165 13.89 7.98 8.04
N TRP A 166 12.65 7.99 7.56
CA TRP A 166 11.48 8.19 8.43
C TRP A 166 11.38 7.09 9.47
N ASP A 167 11.64 5.86 9.05
CA ASP A 167 11.70 4.68 9.91
C ASP A 167 12.84 4.78 10.93
N LEU A 168 13.98 5.33 10.52
CA LEU A 168 15.12 5.61 11.39
C LEU A 168 14.81 6.71 12.43
N ARG A 169 14.11 7.77 12.02
CA ARG A 169 13.65 8.84 12.93
C ARG A 169 12.69 8.30 13.97
N LYS A 170 11.78 7.40 13.56
CA LYS A 170 10.89 6.70 14.49
C LYS A 170 11.68 5.83 15.47
N LEU A 171 12.70 5.11 15.01
CA LEU A 171 13.59 4.34 15.88
C LEU A 171 14.27 5.24 16.94
N ILE A 172 14.81 6.38 16.52
CA ILE A 172 15.42 7.36 17.44
C ILE A 172 14.41 7.91 18.44
N TRP A 173 13.19 8.20 17.98
CA TRP A 173 12.10 8.58 18.86
C TRP A 173 11.84 7.50 19.92
N ASP A 174 11.69 6.23 19.51
CA ASP A 174 11.44 5.09 20.39
C ASP A 174 12.58 4.86 21.40
N ILE A 175 13.83 5.14 21.01
CA ILE A 175 14.99 5.14 21.92
C ILE A 175 14.86 6.26 22.97
N ASN A 176 14.53 7.49 22.53
CA ASN A 176 14.41 8.65 23.43
C ASN A 176 13.30 8.48 24.48
N ILE A 177 12.17 7.87 24.10
CA ILE A 177 11.08 7.58 25.03
C ILE A 177 11.28 6.26 25.81
N ARG A 178 12.46 5.63 25.70
CA ARG A 178 12.83 4.39 26.40
C ARG A 178 11.88 3.21 26.15
N VAL A 179 11.31 3.12 24.94
CA VAL A 179 10.57 1.91 24.49
C VAL A 179 11.54 0.73 24.35
N HIS A 180 12.78 1.01 24.01
CA HIS A 180 13.87 0.05 23.92
C HIS A 180 14.81 0.15 25.12
N TYR A 181 15.38 -0.99 25.54
CA TYR A 181 16.33 -1.05 26.65
C TYR A 181 17.66 -0.34 26.36
N GLY A 182 17.91 0.01 25.10
CA GLY A 182 19.08 0.77 24.64
C GLY A 182 19.19 0.77 23.12
N VAL A 183 20.18 1.51 22.61
CA VAL A 183 20.44 1.66 21.16
C VAL A 183 20.74 0.31 20.50
N ASN A 184 21.48 -0.56 21.18
CA ASN A 184 21.82 -1.90 20.69
C ASN A 184 20.59 -2.82 20.53
N ASP A 185 19.64 -2.77 21.47
CA ASP A 185 18.36 -3.49 21.35
C ASP A 185 17.49 -2.90 20.23
N ALA A 186 17.41 -1.57 20.16
CA ALA A 186 16.66 -0.85 19.14
C ALA A 186 17.16 -1.18 17.72
N ILE A 187 18.46 -1.09 17.46
CA ILE A 187 19.07 -1.45 16.18
C ILE A 187 18.80 -2.91 15.82
N SER A 188 18.84 -3.82 16.80
CA SER A 188 18.61 -5.25 16.54
C SER A 188 17.17 -5.53 16.12
N LYS A 189 16.20 -4.90 16.80
CA LYS A 189 14.78 -4.98 16.44
C LYS A 189 14.50 -4.30 15.09
N PHE A 190 15.20 -3.21 14.82
CA PHE A 190 15.12 -2.53 13.52
C PHE A 190 15.68 -3.41 12.40
N ALA A 191 16.85 -4.02 12.61
CA ALA A 191 17.50 -4.94 11.68
C ALA A 191 16.67 -6.21 11.45
N SER A 192 16.03 -6.77 12.47
CA SER A 192 15.13 -7.92 12.30
C SER A 192 13.87 -7.55 11.51
N ARG A 193 13.30 -6.37 11.75
CA ARG A 193 12.12 -5.87 11.02
C ARG A 193 12.43 -5.66 9.53
N TRP A 194 13.55 -5.00 9.23
CA TRP A 194 13.97 -4.76 7.85
C TRP A 194 14.63 -5.96 7.18
N GLY A 195 15.12 -6.93 7.96
CA GLY A 195 15.69 -8.19 7.48
C GLY A 195 14.70 -9.04 6.69
N ARG A 196 13.40 -8.90 6.98
CA ARG A 196 12.33 -9.53 6.19
C ARG A 196 12.30 -9.08 4.73
N TYR A 197 12.73 -7.85 4.47
CA TYR A 197 12.79 -7.27 3.13
C TYR A 197 14.20 -7.36 2.51
N SER A 198 15.25 -7.33 3.32
CA SER A 198 16.64 -7.46 2.87
C SER A 198 17.54 -8.05 3.95
N GLU A 199 17.93 -9.31 3.78
CA GLU A 199 18.90 -9.98 4.65
C GLU A 199 20.28 -9.28 4.62
N SER A 200 20.68 -8.72 3.48
CA SER A 200 21.93 -7.96 3.36
C SER A 200 21.96 -6.75 4.29
N PHE A 201 20.86 -6.02 4.39
CA PHE A 201 20.77 -4.85 5.28
C PHE A 201 20.83 -5.22 6.75
N LYS A 202 20.09 -6.28 7.14
CA LYS A 202 20.15 -6.84 8.49
C LYS A 202 21.57 -7.25 8.87
N ARG A 203 22.27 -7.95 7.97
CA ARG A 203 23.67 -8.36 8.19
C ARG A 203 24.59 -7.16 8.36
N SER A 204 24.46 -6.13 7.51
CA SER A 204 25.27 -4.92 7.60
C SER A 204 25.06 -4.18 8.93
N LEU A 205 23.81 -4.05 9.40
CA LEU A 205 23.52 -3.43 10.69
C LEU A 205 24.08 -4.24 11.87
N HIS A 206 23.99 -5.57 11.83
CA HIS A 206 24.59 -6.42 12.86
C HIS A 206 26.11 -6.29 12.90
N LEU A 207 26.77 -6.26 11.75
CA LEU A 207 28.22 -6.07 11.66
C LEU A 207 28.65 -4.72 12.23
N ILE A 208 27.95 -3.64 11.84
CA ILE A 208 28.22 -2.30 12.36
C ILE A 208 28.05 -2.26 13.87
N ARG A 209 26.98 -2.84 14.39
CA ARG A 209 26.75 -2.92 15.83
C ARG A 209 27.89 -3.64 16.54
N SER A 210 28.28 -4.83 16.07
CA SER A 210 29.38 -5.58 16.69
C SER A 210 30.71 -4.85 16.65
N SER A 211 30.99 -4.07 15.60
CA SER A 211 32.23 -3.32 15.47
C SER A 211 32.32 -2.07 16.35
N VAL A 212 31.20 -1.60 16.91
CA VAL A 212 31.20 -0.47 17.86
C VAL A 212 31.17 -0.95 19.31
N ASP A 213 30.64 -2.15 19.55
CA ASP A 213 30.67 -2.82 20.86
C ASP A 213 32.07 -3.38 21.21
N GLU A 214 32.99 -3.46 20.23
CA GLU A 214 34.38 -3.92 20.34
C GLU A 214 35.38 -2.75 20.48
#